data_AF-A0A3A4WJJ0-F1
#
_entry.id   AF-A0A3A4WJJ0-F1
#
_cell.length_a   1.000
_cell.length_b   1.000
_cell.length_c   1.000
_cell.angle_alpha   90.00
_cell.angle_beta   90.00
_cell.angle_gamma   90.00
#
_symmetry.space_group_name_H-M   'P 1'
#
loop_
_entity.id
_entity.type
_entity.pdbx_description
1 polymer ?
#
loop_
_entity_poly.entity_id
_entity_poly.type
_entity_poly.pdbx_seq_one_letter_code
_entity_poly.pdbx_strand_id
1 'polypeptide(L)'
;MAEIKINDRELLHLVDREGKSQSEAAKSLGVSRQAVSKRLREIRGKTTKVIVSKKIEAVVDRKIDAMEQITKINDYANEILDLLMRWNRGDGEALQVLESQVKNKKVRVGEEEIDVQEFKFKDPRELALKAMGEIRGQLKLQLEIFQALFSLQAAEEFQNIVLEVIGEVDPDVRSEIIRRINSRRTIRNTVRIS
;
A
#
# COMPACT_ATOMS: atom_id res chain seq x y z
N MET A 1 31.26 36.05 18.68
CA MET A 1 30.59 36.36 17.39
C MET A 1 29.36 35.48 17.29
N ALA A 2 28.18 36.04 17.02
CA ALA A 2 26.94 35.27 16.96
C ALA A 2 26.97 34.33 15.74
N GLU A 3 26.71 33.03 15.94
CA GLU A 3 26.51 32.08 14.85
C GLU A 3 25.27 32.47 14.06
N ILE A 4 25.47 32.95 12.82
CA ILE A 4 24.36 33.20 11.89
C ILE A 4 23.78 31.84 11.52
N LYS A 5 22.59 31.53 12.04
CA LYS A 5 21.89 30.27 11.79
C LYS A 5 21.21 30.34 10.42
N ILE A 6 21.65 29.48 9.50
CA ILE A 6 21.10 29.41 8.15
C ILE A 6 19.64 28.94 8.18
N ASN A 7 18.73 29.70 7.56
CA ASN A 7 17.33 29.31 7.41
C ASN A 7 17.16 28.34 6.23
N ASP A 8 16.86 27.08 6.55
CA ASP A 8 16.75 25.99 5.58
C ASP A 8 15.69 26.24 4.50
N ARG A 9 14.55 26.86 4.85
CA ARG A 9 13.45 27.11 3.91
C ARG A 9 13.80 28.19 2.89
N GLU A 10 14.48 29.22 3.36
CA GLU A 10 14.94 30.35 2.54
C GLU A 10 16.10 29.95 1.63
N LEU A 11 17.03 29.13 2.15
CA LEU A 11 18.11 28.55 1.35
C LEU A 11 17.60 27.67 0.21
N LEU A 12 16.60 26.82 0.48
CA LEU A 12 15.96 26.02 -0.58
C LEU A 12 15.22 26.89 -1.59
N HIS A 13 14.56 27.98 -1.17
CA HIS A 13 13.89 28.89 -2.08
C HIS A 13 14.87 29.55 -3.07
N LEU A 14 15.97 30.10 -2.56
CA LEU A 14 16.99 30.77 -3.35
C LEU A 14 17.63 29.83 -4.39
N VAL A 15 17.91 28.58 -4.00
CA VAL A 15 18.62 27.63 -4.87
C VAL A 15 17.67 26.88 -5.81
N ASP A 16 16.52 26.43 -5.33
CA ASP A 16 15.64 25.53 -6.09
C ASP A 16 14.53 26.27 -6.86
N ARG A 17 14.06 27.44 -6.38
CA ARG A 17 13.03 28.24 -7.08
C ARG A 17 13.60 29.40 -7.86
N GLU A 18 14.53 30.14 -7.27
CA GLU A 18 15.16 31.29 -7.93
C GLU A 18 16.39 30.89 -8.77
N GLY A 19 16.87 29.65 -8.66
CA GLY A 19 17.98 29.13 -9.46
C GLY A 19 19.34 29.76 -9.15
N LYS A 20 19.48 30.45 -8.01
CA LYS A 20 20.72 31.11 -7.61
C LYS A 20 21.83 30.11 -7.35
N SER A 21 23.05 30.48 -7.72
CA SER A 21 24.26 29.72 -7.38
C SER A 21 24.50 29.73 -5.87
N GLN A 22 25.21 28.72 -5.36
CA GLN A 22 25.57 28.65 -3.93
C GLN A 22 26.34 29.89 -3.45
N SER A 23 27.10 30.54 -4.34
CA SER A 23 27.83 31.78 -4.06
C SER A 23 26.90 32.98 -3.90
N GLU A 24 25.84 33.07 -4.71
CA GLU A 24 24.83 34.14 -4.62
C GLU A 24 23.90 33.93 -3.43
N ALA A 25 23.54 32.67 -3.14
CA ALA A 25 22.80 32.31 -1.94
C ALA A 25 23.62 32.65 -0.67
N ALA A 26 24.93 32.38 -0.67
CA ALA A 26 25.82 32.74 0.42
C ALA A 26 25.88 34.25 0.67
N LYS A 27 25.98 35.06 -0.40
CA LYS A 27 25.91 36.53 -0.32
C LYS A 27 24.57 37.01 0.21
N SER A 28 23.46 36.42 -0.25
CA SER A 28 22.10 36.79 0.15
C SER A 28 21.83 36.46 1.63
N LEU A 29 22.43 35.38 2.13
CA LEU A 29 22.25 34.89 3.50
C LEU A 29 23.34 35.38 4.48
N GLY A 30 24.32 36.17 4.02
CA GLY A 30 25.40 36.69 4.85
C GLY A 30 26.33 35.63 5.44
N VAL A 31 26.44 34.46 4.79
CA VAL A 31 27.22 33.31 5.27
C VAL A 31 28.28 32.89 4.26
N SER A 32 29.23 32.06 4.67
CA SER A 32 30.23 31.53 3.75
C SER A 32 29.63 30.53 2.77
N ARG A 33 30.20 30.44 1.57
CA ARG A 33 29.82 29.41 0.57
C ARG A 33 29.96 27.99 1.13
N GLN A 34 30.96 27.75 1.99
CA GLN A 34 31.14 26.44 2.64
C GLN A 34 29.99 26.12 3.59
N ALA A 35 29.50 27.11 4.35
CA ALA A 35 28.37 26.93 5.24
C ALA A 35 27.08 26.62 4.47
N VAL A 36 26.85 27.29 3.33
CA VAL A 36 25.74 26.97 2.41
C VAL A 36 25.86 25.56 1.84
N SER A 37 27.04 25.16 1.36
CA SER A 37 27.27 23.83 0.80
C SER A 37 27.01 22.73 1.83
N LYS A 38 27.58 22.88 3.04
CA LYS A 38 27.37 21.96 4.17
C LYS A 38 25.89 21.86 4.53
N ARG A 39 25.19 22.99 4.63
CA ARG A 39 23.79 23.03 5.03
C ARG A 39 22.84 22.44 3.99
N LEU A 40 23.05 22.74 2.70
CA LEU A 40 22.30 22.10 1.60
C LEU A 40 22.43 20.58 1.61
N ARG A 41 23.63 20.08 1.92
CA ARG A 41 23.92 18.63 2.01
C ARG A 41 23.12 17.98 3.14
N GLU A 42 23.12 18.61 4.32
CA GLU A 42 22.35 18.16 5.48
C GLU A 42 20.84 18.18 5.23
N ILE A 43 20.31 19.28 4.68
CA ILE A 43 18.87 19.43 4.40
C ILE A 43 18.42 18.38 3.38
N ARG A 44 19.13 18.26 2.25
CA ARG A 44 18.72 17.34 1.17
C ARG A 44 18.87 15.87 1.55
N GLY A 45 19.91 15.54 2.33
CA GLY A 45 20.06 14.22 2.93
C GLY A 45 18.87 13.84 3.82
N LYS A 46 18.43 14.76 4.70
CA LYS A 46 17.27 14.56 5.56
C LYS A 46 15.96 14.46 4.75
N THR A 47 15.74 15.35 3.79
CA THR A 47 14.50 15.38 2.99
C THR A 47 14.30 14.12 2.16
N THR A 48 15.38 13.56 1.59
CA THR A 48 15.28 12.34 0.78
C THR A 48 14.93 11.13 1.62
N LYS A 49 15.58 10.98 2.78
CA LYS A 49 15.27 9.91 3.73
C LYS A 49 13.79 9.96 4.13
N VAL A 50 13.28 11.15 4.46
CA VAL A 50 11.88 11.35 4.84
C VAL A 50 10.90 11.04 3.70
N ILE A 51 11.18 11.43 2.46
CA ILE A 51 10.27 11.18 1.33
C ILE A 51 10.21 9.69 0.96
N VAL A 52 11.35 9.00 0.99
CA VAL A 52 11.41 7.55 0.70
C VAL A 52 10.66 6.77 1.77
N SER A 53 10.91 7.04 3.06
CA SER A 53 10.18 6.39 4.16
C SER A 53 8.67 6.64 4.08
N LYS A 54 8.22 7.88 3.85
CA LYS A 54 6.78 8.20 3.74
C LYS A 54 6.05 7.48 2.60
N LYS A 55 6.72 7.25 1.46
CA LYS A 55 6.09 6.53 0.34
C LYS A 55 6.04 5.03 0.58
N ILE A 56 7.00 4.49 1.32
CA ILE A 56 6.99 3.08 1.70
C ILE A 56 5.89 2.86 2.74
N GLU A 57 5.82 3.69 3.78
CA GLU A 57 4.70 3.70 4.74
C GLU A 57 3.35 3.72 4.01
N ALA A 58 3.13 4.66 3.08
CA ALA A 58 1.88 4.73 2.34
C ALA A 58 1.59 3.50 1.44
N VAL A 59 2.61 2.78 0.97
CA VAL A 59 2.43 1.53 0.20
C VAL A 59 2.15 0.36 1.13
N VAL A 60 2.83 0.30 2.27
CA VAL A 60 2.63 -0.69 3.33
C VAL A 60 1.22 -0.55 3.91
N ASP A 61 0.79 0.67 4.28
CA ASP A 61 -0.55 0.96 4.80
C ASP A 61 -1.65 0.48 3.85
N ARG A 62 -1.56 0.83 2.56
CA ARG A 62 -2.53 0.37 1.55
C ARG A 62 -2.56 -1.15 1.37
N LYS A 63 -1.43 -1.82 1.58
CA LYS A 63 -1.34 -3.28 1.51
C LYS A 63 -1.93 -3.93 2.77
N ILE A 64 -1.79 -3.28 3.93
CA ILE A 64 -2.43 -3.69 5.18
C ILE A 64 -3.96 -3.56 5.05
N ASP A 65 -4.47 -2.45 4.53
CA ASP A 65 -5.93 -2.28 4.28
C ASP A 65 -6.48 -3.39 3.39
N ALA A 66 -5.75 -3.75 2.32
CA ALA A 66 -6.15 -4.85 1.44
C ALA A 66 -6.15 -6.21 2.17
N MET A 67 -5.22 -6.44 3.10
CA MET A 67 -5.17 -7.66 3.91
C MET A 67 -6.36 -7.75 4.88
N GLU A 68 -6.76 -6.63 5.49
CA GLU A 68 -7.96 -6.58 6.34
C GLU A 68 -9.22 -6.94 5.55
N GLN A 69 -9.37 -6.37 4.35
CA GLN A 69 -10.49 -6.71 3.47
C GLN A 69 -10.48 -8.18 3.06
N ILE A 70 -9.32 -8.73 2.68
CA ILE A 70 -9.21 -10.15 2.31
C ILE A 70 -9.58 -11.06 3.49
N THR A 71 -9.12 -10.71 4.70
CA THR A 71 -9.44 -11.47 5.92
C THR A 71 -10.94 -11.48 6.15
N LYS A 72 -11.59 -10.32 6.05
CA LYS A 72 -13.05 -10.22 6.20
C LYS A 72 -13.82 -11.06 5.18
N ILE A 73 -13.40 -11.06 3.90
CA ILE A 73 -14.04 -11.90 2.88
C ILE A 73 -13.77 -13.39 3.15
N ASN A 74 -12.58 -13.72 3.66
CA ASN A 74 -12.24 -15.10 4.05
C ASN A 74 -13.13 -15.60 5.18
N ASP A 75 -13.36 -14.78 6.20
CA ASP A 75 -14.25 -15.12 7.31
C ASP A 75 -15.65 -15.45 6.79
N TYR A 76 -16.23 -14.59 5.94
CA TYR A 76 -17.54 -14.86 5.32
C TYR A 76 -17.54 -16.13 4.45
N ALA A 77 -16.48 -16.38 3.69
CA ALA A 77 -16.38 -17.57 2.86
C ALA A 77 -16.29 -18.85 3.71
N ASN A 78 -15.59 -18.81 4.84
CA ASN A 78 -15.53 -19.92 5.80
C ASN A 78 -16.87 -20.14 6.50
N GLU A 79 -17.55 -19.07 6.94
CA GLU A 79 -18.90 -19.17 7.52
C GLU A 79 -19.89 -19.85 6.56
N ILE A 80 -19.88 -19.43 5.29
CA ILE A 80 -20.71 -20.05 4.24
C ILE A 80 -20.33 -21.52 4.06
N LEU A 81 -19.03 -21.82 3.99
CA LEU A 81 -18.56 -23.18 3.81
C LEU A 81 -18.99 -24.09 4.96
N ASP A 82 -18.85 -23.64 6.20
CA ASP A 82 -19.25 -24.40 7.39
C ASP A 82 -20.74 -24.72 7.38
N LEU A 83 -21.58 -23.74 7.03
CA LEU A 83 -23.01 -23.92 6.92
C LEU A 83 -23.39 -24.94 5.83
N LEU A 84 -22.73 -24.86 4.66
CA LEU A 84 -22.92 -25.83 3.57
C LEU A 84 -22.45 -27.25 3.94
N MET A 85 -21.35 -27.35 4.70
CA MET A 85 -20.83 -28.64 5.17
C MET A 85 -21.75 -29.26 6.22
N ARG A 86 -22.37 -28.46 7.10
CA ARG A 86 -23.41 -28.92 8.05
C ARG A 86 -24.63 -29.46 7.32
N TRP A 87 -25.13 -28.76 6.29
CA TRP A 87 -26.21 -29.26 5.43
C TRP A 87 -25.86 -30.58 4.77
N ASN A 88 -24.67 -30.70 4.19
CA ASN A 88 -24.23 -31.91 3.51
C ASN A 88 -24.11 -33.13 4.45
N ARG A 89 -23.88 -32.90 5.75
CA ARG A 89 -23.83 -33.97 6.77
C ARG A 89 -25.20 -34.38 7.33
N GLY A 90 -26.28 -33.69 6.92
CA GLY A 90 -27.62 -33.96 7.42
C GLY A 90 -27.87 -33.42 8.84
N ASP A 91 -27.19 -32.34 9.24
CA ASP A 91 -27.43 -31.67 10.52
C ASP A 91 -28.87 -31.12 10.58
N GLY A 92 -29.66 -31.60 11.55
CA GLY A 92 -31.09 -31.32 11.66
C GLY A 92 -31.43 -29.84 11.87
N GLU A 93 -30.61 -29.08 12.60
CA GLU A 93 -30.84 -27.63 12.76
C GLU A 93 -30.63 -26.88 11.45
N ALA A 94 -29.58 -27.26 10.73
CA ALA A 94 -29.22 -26.63 9.47
C ALA A 94 -30.28 -26.95 8.39
N LEU A 95 -30.77 -28.20 8.34
CA LEU A 95 -31.90 -28.60 7.49
C LEU A 95 -33.19 -27.86 7.84
N GLN A 96 -33.50 -27.68 9.13
CA GLN A 96 -34.68 -26.93 9.57
C GLN A 96 -34.64 -25.45 9.14
N VAL A 97 -33.46 -24.81 9.16
CA VAL A 97 -33.28 -23.45 8.62
C VAL A 97 -33.57 -23.43 7.11
N LEU A 98 -33.05 -24.41 6.36
CA LEU A 98 -33.31 -24.53 4.92
C LEU A 98 -34.82 -24.73 4.65
N GLU A 99 -35.46 -25.65 5.35
CA GLU A 99 -36.88 -25.98 5.20
C GLU A 99 -37.81 -24.85 5.66
N SER A 100 -37.43 -24.08 6.69
CA SER A 100 -38.21 -22.93 7.16
C SER A 100 -38.28 -21.79 6.14
N GLN A 101 -37.26 -21.64 5.28
CA GLN A 101 -37.26 -20.70 4.17
C GLN A 101 -38.14 -21.16 2.99
N VAL A 102 -38.53 -22.44 2.96
CA VAL A 102 -39.31 -23.10 1.90
C VAL A 102 -40.80 -23.14 2.20
N LYS A 103 -41.24 -22.83 3.43
CA LYS A 103 -42.68 -22.84 3.77
C LYS A 103 -43.47 -21.80 2.96
N ASN A 104 -44.11 -22.28 1.90
CA ASN A 104 -45.23 -21.75 1.14
C ASN A 104 -45.17 -20.23 0.86
N LYS A 105 -44.35 -19.83 -0.12
CA LYS A 105 -44.52 -18.54 -0.77
C LYS A 105 -45.12 -18.77 -2.15
N LYS A 106 -46.37 -18.33 -2.32
CA LYS A 106 -46.98 -18.12 -3.64
C LYS A 106 -46.09 -17.17 -4.41
N VAL A 107 -45.65 -17.59 -5.59
CA VAL A 107 -44.79 -16.77 -6.45
C VAL A 107 -45.65 -16.28 -7.60
N ARG A 108 -45.66 -14.96 -7.81
CA ARG A 108 -46.44 -14.34 -8.88
C ARG A 108 -45.60 -14.33 -10.17
N VAL A 109 -46.06 -15.04 -11.18
CA VAL A 109 -45.45 -15.06 -12.52
C VAL A 109 -46.44 -14.42 -13.49
N GLY A 110 -46.24 -13.14 -13.80
CA GLY A 110 -47.22 -12.35 -14.56
C GLY A 110 -48.47 -12.01 -13.73
N GLU A 111 -49.65 -12.42 -14.19
CA GLU A 111 -50.94 -12.19 -13.51
C GLU A 111 -51.39 -13.35 -12.62
N GLU A 112 -50.71 -14.50 -12.64
CA GLU A 112 -51.11 -15.69 -11.89
C GLU A 112 -50.24 -15.91 -10.64
N GLU A 113 -50.89 -16.33 -9.55
CA GLU A 113 -50.23 -16.86 -8.35
C GLU A 113 -50.11 -18.38 -8.46
N ILE A 114 -48.88 -18.90 -8.43
CA ILE A 114 -48.62 -20.33 -8.49
C ILE A 114 -48.09 -20.79 -7.12
N ASP A 115 -48.71 -21.81 -6.57
CA ASP A 115 -48.18 -22.55 -5.41
C ASP A 115 -47.05 -23.45 -5.88
N VAL A 116 -45.82 -23.04 -5.61
CA VAL A 116 -44.61 -23.78 -5.98
C VAL A 116 -44.38 -24.87 -4.94
N GLN A 117 -44.67 -26.13 -5.31
CA GLN A 117 -44.50 -27.28 -4.42
C GLN A 117 -43.04 -27.76 -4.28
N GLU A 118 -42.13 -27.34 -5.16
CA GLU A 118 -40.73 -27.76 -5.08
C GLU A 118 -39.80 -26.68 -5.67
N PHE A 119 -39.01 -26.04 -4.79
CA PHE A 119 -37.98 -25.10 -5.20
C PHE A 119 -36.66 -25.86 -5.38
N LYS A 120 -36.16 -25.97 -6.62
CA LYS A 120 -34.89 -26.66 -6.90
C LYS A 120 -33.72 -25.76 -6.50
N PHE A 121 -33.22 -25.90 -5.28
CA PHE A 121 -31.98 -25.23 -4.87
C PHE A 121 -30.80 -25.72 -5.72
N LYS A 122 -29.83 -24.83 -5.97
CA LYS A 122 -28.51 -25.23 -6.49
C LYS A 122 -27.89 -26.24 -5.52
N ASP A 123 -27.18 -27.24 -6.05
CA ASP A 123 -26.56 -28.29 -5.22
C ASP A 123 -25.63 -27.63 -4.18
N PRO A 124 -25.90 -27.78 -2.87
CA PRO A 124 -25.07 -27.21 -1.81
C PRO A 124 -23.60 -27.65 -1.90
N ARG A 125 -23.33 -28.83 -2.48
CA ARG A 125 -21.96 -29.32 -2.72
C ARG A 125 -21.25 -28.50 -3.78
N GLU A 126 -21.96 -28.04 -4.82
CA GLU A 126 -21.40 -27.15 -5.84
C GLU A 126 -21.07 -25.78 -5.24
N LEU A 127 -21.95 -25.25 -4.37
CA LEU A 127 -21.68 -24.00 -3.63
C LEU A 127 -20.49 -24.16 -2.69
N ALA A 128 -20.37 -25.30 -2.00
CA ALA A 128 -19.26 -25.58 -1.10
C ALA A 128 -17.92 -25.60 -1.85
N LEU A 129 -17.88 -26.25 -3.01
CA LEU A 129 -16.69 -26.27 -3.88
C LEU A 129 -16.31 -24.86 -4.35
N LYS A 130 -17.28 -23.99 -4.65
CA LYS A 130 -17.02 -22.59 -5.02
C LYS A 130 -16.47 -21.78 -3.84
N ALA A 131 -17.03 -21.95 -2.65
CA ALA A 131 -16.53 -21.30 -1.43
C ALA A 131 -15.09 -21.75 -1.11
N MET A 132 -14.80 -23.05 -1.21
CA MET A 132 -13.44 -23.59 -1.07
C MET A 132 -12.48 -23.02 -2.13
N GLY A 133 -12.96 -22.81 -3.36
CA GLY A 133 -12.20 -22.18 -4.44
C GLY A 133 -11.84 -20.73 -4.13
N GLU A 134 -12.81 -19.96 -3.62
CA GLU A 134 -12.62 -18.57 -3.20
C GLU A 134 -11.62 -18.46 -2.05
N ILE A 135 -11.75 -19.29 -1.00
CA ILE A 135 -10.80 -19.36 0.13
C ILE A 135 -9.38 -19.62 -0.38
N ARG A 136 -9.20 -20.57 -1.30
CA ARG A 136 -7.89 -20.88 -1.89
C ARG A 136 -7.34 -19.69 -2.69
N GLY A 137 -8.19 -19.01 -3.45
CA GLY A 137 -7.82 -17.81 -4.20
C GLY A 137 -7.31 -16.70 -3.27
N GLN A 138 -7.99 -16.49 -2.15
CA GLN A 138 -7.61 -15.52 -1.14
C GLN A 138 -6.28 -15.87 -0.47
N LEU A 139 -6.05 -17.13 -0.09
CA LEU A 139 -4.77 -17.57 0.47
C LEU A 139 -3.61 -17.31 -0.51
N LYS A 140 -3.82 -17.57 -1.80
CA LYS A 140 -2.83 -17.26 -2.84
C LYS A 140 -2.54 -15.75 -2.91
N LEU A 141 -3.58 -14.92 -2.90
CA LEU A 141 -3.43 -13.47 -2.93
C LEU A 141 -2.70 -12.94 -1.69
N GLN A 142 -2.99 -13.49 -0.50
CA GLN A 142 -2.26 -13.15 0.73
C GLN A 142 -0.77 -13.49 0.61
N LEU A 143 -0.42 -14.66 0.07
CA LEU A 143 0.98 -15.04 -0.16
C LEU A 143 1.69 -14.08 -1.13
N GLU A 144 1.03 -13.69 -2.21
CA GLU A 144 1.56 -12.71 -3.17
C GLU A 144 1.80 -11.34 -2.51
N ILE A 145 0.89 -10.89 -1.64
CA ILE A 145 1.06 -9.66 -0.87
C ILE A 145 2.25 -9.77 0.07
N PHE A 146 2.38 -10.87 0.82
CA PHE A 146 3.50 -11.09 1.73
C PHE A 146 4.85 -11.11 1.00
N GLN A 147 4.94 -11.80 -0.15
CA GLN A 147 6.16 -11.81 -0.97
C GLN A 147 6.52 -10.40 -1.47
N ALA A 148 5.52 -9.61 -1.88
CA ALA A 148 5.75 -8.24 -2.29
C ALA A 148 6.25 -7.37 -1.14
N LEU A 149 5.66 -7.49 0.06
CA LEU A 149 6.11 -6.77 1.26
C LEU A 149 7.53 -7.14 1.65
N PHE A 150 7.87 -8.43 1.66
CA PHE A 150 9.22 -8.90 1.96
C PHE A 150 10.24 -8.39 0.94
N SER A 151 9.89 -8.40 -0.35
CA SER A 151 10.75 -7.87 -1.40
C SER A 151 10.98 -6.36 -1.27
N LEU A 152 9.95 -5.61 -0.86
CA LEU A 152 10.08 -4.17 -0.59
C LEU A 152 11.01 -3.91 0.60
N GLN A 153 10.86 -4.67 1.69
CA GLN A 153 11.73 -4.55 2.86
C GLN A 153 13.19 -4.88 2.51
N ALA A 154 13.43 -5.98 1.79
CA ALA A 154 14.77 -6.36 1.35
C ALA A 154 15.41 -5.29 0.43
N ALA A 155 14.61 -4.68 -0.46
CA ALA A 155 15.08 -3.59 -1.31
C ALA A 155 15.42 -2.32 -0.51
N GLU A 156 14.69 -2.03 0.57
CA GLU A 156 14.99 -0.92 1.48
C GLU A 156 16.28 -1.15 2.25
N GLU A 157 16.43 -2.33 2.86
CA GLU A 157 17.66 -2.70 3.58
C GLU A 157 18.87 -2.61 2.66
N PHE A 158 18.78 -3.16 1.45
CA PHE A 158 19.83 -3.04 0.44
C PHE A 158 20.15 -1.57 0.10
N GLN A 159 19.13 -0.75 -0.17
CA GLN A 159 19.35 0.68 -0.48
C GLN A 159 20.02 1.43 0.68
N ASN A 160 19.62 1.15 1.92
CA ASN A 160 20.20 1.78 3.10
C ASN A 160 21.67 1.40 3.25
N ILE A 161 22.01 0.11 3.13
CA ILE A 161 23.39 -0.38 3.20
C ILE A 161 24.23 0.26 2.09
N VAL A 162 23.75 0.28 0.85
CA VAL A 162 24.49 0.89 -0.27
C VAL A 162 24.75 2.38 -0.02
N LEU A 163 23.75 3.12 0.44
CA LEU A 163 23.92 4.54 0.76
C LEU A 163 24.85 4.77 1.95
N GLU A 164 24.83 3.88 2.94
CA GLU A 164 25.74 3.91 4.08
C GLU A 164 27.18 3.70 3.63
N VAL A 165 27.47 2.61 2.93
CA VAL A 165 28.81 2.28 2.39
C VAL A 165 29.33 3.40 1.48
N ILE A 166 28.51 3.95 0.59
CA ILE A 166 28.93 5.10 -0.24
C ILE A 166 29.24 6.31 0.65
N GLY A 167 28.46 6.53 1.70
CA GLY A 167 28.68 7.62 2.65
C GLY A 167 29.95 7.47 3.47
N GLU A 168 30.36 6.25 3.79
CA GLU A 168 31.63 5.95 4.46
C GLU A 168 32.83 6.25 3.56
N VAL A 169 32.71 5.95 2.26
CA VAL A 169 33.77 6.21 1.26
C VAL A 169 33.85 7.70 0.90
N ASP A 170 32.72 8.31 0.52
CA ASP A 170 32.63 9.71 0.18
C ASP A 170 31.20 10.26 0.42
N PRO A 171 31.01 11.08 1.48
CA PRO A 171 29.73 11.71 1.79
C PRO A 171 29.16 12.60 0.68
N ASP A 172 30.01 13.17 -0.17
CA ASP A 172 29.64 14.11 -1.22
C ASP A 172 29.11 13.37 -2.44
N VAL A 173 29.73 12.23 -2.77
CA VAL A 173 29.23 11.29 -3.79
C VAL A 173 27.85 10.77 -3.39
N ARG A 174 27.67 10.34 -2.13
CA ARG A 174 26.35 9.91 -1.62
C ARG A 174 25.29 10.99 -1.85
N SER A 175 25.62 12.23 -1.50
CA SER A 175 24.71 13.36 -1.59
C SER A 175 24.36 13.71 -3.03
N GLU A 176 25.31 13.61 -3.95
CA GLU A 176 25.09 13.83 -5.38
C GLU A 176 24.24 12.72 -6.02
N ILE A 177 24.45 11.46 -5.65
CA ILE A 177 23.63 10.33 -6.10
C ILE A 177 22.17 10.54 -5.68
N ILE A 178 21.95 10.86 -4.40
CA ILE A 178 20.63 11.17 -3.85
C ILE A 178 19.96 12.31 -4.64
N ARG A 179 20.69 13.39 -4.92
CA ARG A 179 20.17 14.53 -5.70
C ARG A 179 19.71 14.09 -7.08
N ARG A 180 20.54 13.35 -7.82
CA ARG A 180 20.21 12.88 -9.18
C ARG A 180 19.00 11.94 -9.21
N ILE A 181 18.89 11.04 -8.22
CA ILE A 181 17.74 10.13 -8.10
C ILE A 181 16.45 10.93 -7.92
N ASN A 182 16.45 11.94 -7.04
CA ASN A 182 15.29 12.78 -6.81
C ASN A 182 14.92 13.60 -8.05
N SER A 183 15.88 14.24 -8.72
CA SER A 183 15.61 15.01 -9.95
C SER A 183 14.97 14.14 -11.04
N ARG A 184 15.46 12.91 -11.24
CA ARG A 184 14.86 11.97 -12.20
C ARG A 184 13.45 11.53 -11.80
N ARG A 185 13.17 11.39 -10.50
CA ARG A 185 11.83 11.04 -9.99
C ARG A 185 10.82 12.17 -10.12
N THR A 186 11.22 13.42 -9.89
CA THR A 186 10.33 14.59 -10.05
C THR A 186 9.85 14.69 -11.50
N ILE A 187 10.76 14.56 -12.46
CA ILE A 187 10.43 14.56 -13.90
C ILE A 187 9.41 13.46 -14.21
N ARG A 188 9.58 12.25 -13.67
CA ARG A 188 8.68 11.11 -13.92
C ARG A 188 7.28 11.30 -13.32
N ASN A 189 7.15 11.97 -12.17
CA ASN A 189 5.83 12.26 -11.59
C ASN A 189 5.09 13.37 -12.35
N THR A 190 5.81 14.38 -12.85
CA THR A 190 5.20 15.45 -13.66
C THR A 190 4.63 14.92 -14.97
N VAL A 191 5.34 13.99 -15.63
CA VAL A 191 4.90 13.36 -16.89
C VAL A 191 3.70 12.41 -16.70
N ARG A 192 3.49 11.84 -15.50
CA ARG A 192 2.34 10.97 -15.22
C ARG A 192 1.04 11.73 -14.90
N ILE A 193 1.12 13.04 -14.66
CA ILE A 193 -0.03 13.91 -14.33
C ILE A 193 -0.44 14.74 -15.56
N SER A 194 0.29 14.64 -16.67
CA SER A 194 -0.06 15.23 -17.98
C SER A 194 -0.75 14.18 -18.84
#